data_AF-A0A6N2MCR1-F1
#
_entry.id   AF-A0A6N2MCR1-F1
#
_cell.length_a   1.000
_cell.length_b   1.000
_cell.length_c   1.000
_cell.angle_alpha   90.00
_cell.angle_beta   90.00
_cell.angle_gamma   90.00
#
_symmetry.space_group_name_H-M   'P 1'
#
loop_
_entity.id
_entity.type
_entity.pdbx_description
1 polymer ?
#
loop_
_entity_poly.entity_id
_entity_poly.type
_entity_poly.pdbx_seq_one_letter_code
_entity_poly.pdbx_strand_id
1 'polypeptide(L)'
;MKLESAETKLQDLKSNMAILGKEAAAAMAAVEAQQQRLTLQRLIAMVEAERAYHQRVLQVLDQLEGEMASERQRIEAPPPKCGKTCLHLHHMKKLTVCMLLKHKTAEQTAWVMHSYHGQSDVELTLSIGDYVVVRKVTNNGWAEGECKGKAGWFPYGYIERRDRVLASKIAEVF
;
A
#
# COMPACT_ATOMS: atom_id res chain seq x y z
N MET A 1 -78.36 -10.41 -25.24
CA MET A 1 -78.06 -10.74 -23.81
C MET A 1 -76.78 -11.56 -23.62
N LYS A 2 -76.74 -12.91 -23.78
CA LYS A 2 -75.50 -13.69 -23.49
C LYS A 2 -74.35 -13.44 -24.48
N LEU A 3 -74.67 -13.26 -25.77
CA LEU A 3 -73.67 -12.98 -26.82
C LEU A 3 -73.01 -11.62 -26.61
N GLU A 4 -73.79 -10.54 -26.44
CA GLU A 4 -73.26 -9.19 -26.16
C GLU A 4 -72.41 -9.16 -24.88
N SER A 5 -72.80 -9.91 -23.85
CA SER A 5 -72.00 -10.02 -22.62
C SER A 5 -70.66 -10.73 -22.86
N ALA A 6 -70.60 -11.69 -23.79
CA ALA A 6 -69.34 -12.33 -24.16
C ALA A 6 -68.47 -11.41 -25.02
N GLU A 7 -69.08 -10.65 -25.93
CA GLU A 7 -68.39 -9.71 -26.83
C GLU A 7 -67.75 -8.55 -26.05
N THR A 8 -68.48 -7.95 -25.11
CA THR A 8 -67.95 -6.91 -24.20
C THR A 8 -66.76 -7.43 -23.39
N LYS A 9 -66.86 -8.62 -22.79
CA LYS A 9 -65.73 -9.24 -22.07
C LYS A 9 -64.52 -9.49 -22.94
N LEU A 10 -64.72 -9.90 -24.20
CA LEU A 10 -63.62 -10.12 -25.14
C LEU A 10 -62.95 -8.79 -25.48
N GLN A 11 -63.75 -7.74 -25.71
CA GLN A 11 -63.25 -6.37 -25.91
C GLN A 11 -62.38 -5.91 -24.73
N ASP A 12 -62.84 -6.15 -23.49
CA ASP A 12 -62.11 -5.81 -22.26
C ASP A 12 -60.82 -6.61 -22.11
N LEU A 13 -60.84 -7.93 -22.36
CA LEU A 13 -59.63 -8.75 -22.33
C LEU A 13 -58.62 -8.30 -23.38
N LYS A 14 -59.09 -7.95 -24.58
CA LYS A 14 -58.22 -7.46 -25.66
C LYS A 14 -57.57 -6.12 -25.31
N SER A 15 -58.32 -5.19 -24.71
CA SER A 15 -57.77 -3.91 -24.28
C SER A 15 -56.75 -4.09 -23.15
N ASN A 16 -57.05 -4.95 -22.16
CA ASN A 16 -56.14 -5.28 -21.07
C ASN A 16 -54.84 -5.91 -21.58
N MET A 17 -54.92 -6.87 -22.52
CA MET A 17 -53.73 -7.47 -23.12
C MET A 17 -52.89 -6.45 -23.90
N ALA A 18 -53.52 -5.50 -24.58
CA ALA A 18 -52.81 -4.44 -25.30
C ALA A 18 -52.06 -3.51 -24.32
N ILE A 19 -52.66 -3.19 -23.17
CA ILE A 19 -52.01 -2.39 -22.12
C ILE A 19 -50.82 -3.15 -21.54
N LEU A 20 -51.02 -4.40 -21.13
CA LEU A 20 -49.95 -5.25 -20.58
C LEU A 20 -48.79 -5.43 -21.59
N GLY A 21 -49.09 -5.57 -22.88
CA GLY A 21 -48.06 -5.65 -23.93
C GLY A 21 -47.22 -4.37 -24.02
N LYS A 22 -47.85 -3.19 -23.90
CA LYS A 22 -47.13 -1.90 -23.87
C LYS A 22 -46.29 -1.75 -22.61
N GLU A 23 -46.83 -2.13 -21.46
CA GLU A 23 -46.12 -2.08 -20.17
C GLU A 23 -44.91 -3.01 -20.18
N ALA A 24 -45.08 -4.24 -20.66
CA ALA A 24 -43.99 -5.20 -20.79
C ALA A 24 -42.89 -4.69 -21.73
N ALA A 25 -43.27 -4.12 -22.89
CA ALA A 25 -42.31 -3.53 -23.82
C ALA A 25 -41.55 -2.35 -23.19
N ALA A 26 -42.24 -1.47 -22.48
CA ALA A 26 -41.63 -0.34 -21.77
C ALA A 26 -40.68 -0.82 -20.66
N ALA A 27 -41.07 -1.84 -19.89
CA ALA A 27 -40.24 -2.42 -18.83
C ALA A 27 -38.96 -3.05 -19.39
N MET A 28 -39.05 -3.81 -20.48
CA MET A 28 -37.88 -4.41 -21.15
C MET A 28 -36.92 -3.32 -21.66
N ALA A 29 -37.44 -2.30 -22.33
CA ALA A 29 -36.62 -1.17 -22.80
C ALA A 29 -35.93 -0.42 -21.64
N ALA A 30 -36.62 -0.27 -20.49
CA ALA A 30 -36.06 0.35 -19.31
C ALA A 30 -34.91 -0.47 -18.70
N VAL A 31 -35.04 -1.80 -18.66
CA VAL A 31 -33.99 -2.71 -18.18
C VAL A 31 -32.77 -2.65 -19.09
N GLU A 32 -32.95 -2.67 -20.41
CA GLU A 32 -31.85 -2.56 -21.37
C GLU A 32 -31.11 -1.23 -21.23
N ALA A 33 -31.84 -0.11 -21.14
CA ALA A 33 -31.25 1.21 -20.93
C ALA A 33 -30.49 1.29 -19.59
N GLN A 34 -31.02 0.68 -18.52
CA GLN A 34 -30.34 0.60 -17.23
C GLN A 34 -29.06 -0.23 -17.32
N GLN A 35 -29.11 -1.38 -17.98
CA GLN A 35 -27.95 -2.25 -18.14
C GLN A 35 -26.84 -1.57 -18.95
N GLN A 36 -27.19 -0.85 -20.02
CA GLN A 36 -26.25 -0.06 -20.81
C GLN A 36 -25.59 1.03 -19.97
N ARG A 37 -26.38 1.80 -19.20
CA ARG A 37 -25.85 2.85 -18.30
C ARG A 37 -24.88 2.28 -17.27
N LEU A 38 -25.25 1.20 -16.59
CA LEU A 38 -24.41 0.57 -15.57
C LEU A 38 -23.12 -0.01 -16.18
N THR A 39 -23.22 -0.63 -17.35
CA THR A 39 -22.05 -1.17 -18.06
C THR A 39 -21.09 -0.05 -18.43
N LEU A 40 -21.59 1.05 -18.99
CA LEU A 40 -20.77 2.22 -19.33
C LEU A 40 -20.12 2.83 -18.09
N GLN A 41 -20.87 3.02 -17.00
CA GLN A 41 -20.32 3.52 -15.73
C GLN A 41 -19.17 2.65 -15.20
N ARG A 42 -19.30 1.32 -15.27
CA ARG A 42 -18.24 0.39 -14.87
C ARG A 42 -16.99 0.52 -15.74
N LEU A 43 -17.17 0.66 -17.06
CA LEU A 43 -16.05 0.83 -17.99
C LEU A 43 -15.33 2.16 -17.76
N ILE A 44 -16.07 3.25 -17.55
CA ILE A 44 -15.49 4.56 -17.22
C ILE A 44 -14.66 4.48 -15.94
N ALA A 45 -15.24 3.93 -14.86
CA ALA A 45 -14.55 3.79 -13.59
C ALA A 45 -13.26 2.96 -13.71
N MET A 46 -13.27 1.90 -14.53
CA MET A 46 -12.10 1.08 -14.79
C MET A 46 -10.99 1.87 -15.51
N VAL A 47 -11.34 2.61 -16.56
CA VAL A 47 -10.37 3.43 -17.32
C VAL A 47 -9.81 4.57 -16.46
N GLU A 48 -10.64 5.18 -15.62
CA GLU A 48 -10.20 6.22 -14.69
C GLU A 48 -9.25 5.68 -13.62
N ALA A 49 -9.51 4.49 -13.09
CA ALA A 49 -8.61 3.82 -12.16
C ALA A 49 -7.25 3.53 -12.80
N GLU A 50 -7.24 3.07 -14.05
CA GLU A 50 -6.00 2.80 -14.80
C GLU A 50 -5.21 4.08 -15.04
N ARG A 51 -5.88 5.16 -15.46
CA ARG A 51 -5.27 6.48 -15.59
C ARG A 51 -4.66 6.94 -14.27
N ALA A 52 -5.39 6.79 -13.16
CA ALA A 52 -4.93 7.20 -11.84
C ALA A 52 -3.72 6.38 -11.38
N TYR A 53 -3.66 5.08 -11.71
CA TYR A 53 -2.49 4.24 -11.43
C TYR A 53 -1.24 4.78 -12.13
N HIS A 54 -1.31 4.99 -13.45
CA HIS A 54 -0.20 5.52 -14.22
C HIS A 54 0.22 6.92 -13.75
N GLN A 55 -0.74 7.78 -13.42
CA GLN A 55 -0.46 9.11 -12.88
C GLN A 55 0.32 9.04 -11.56
N ARG A 56 -0.02 8.11 -10.66
CA ARG A 56 0.72 7.89 -9.41
C ARG A 56 2.13 7.39 -9.66
N VAL A 57 2.31 6.47 -10.61
CA VAL A 57 3.65 5.97 -10.99
C VAL A 57 4.52 7.12 -11.47
N LEU A 58 4.00 7.98 -12.36
CA LEU A 58 4.73 9.15 -12.85
C LEU A 58 5.13 10.11 -11.71
N GLN A 59 4.23 10.39 -10.77
CA GLN A 59 4.54 11.24 -9.61
C GLN A 59 5.67 10.67 -8.74
N VAL A 60 5.67 9.34 -8.52
CA VAL A 60 6.73 8.69 -7.76
C VAL A 60 8.07 8.79 -8.48
N LEU A 61 8.09 8.60 -9.80
CA LEU A 61 9.31 8.71 -10.60
C LEU A 61 9.87 10.14 -10.60
N ASP A 62 9.02 11.15 -10.79
CA ASP A 62 9.41 12.57 -10.74
C ASP A 62 10.00 12.95 -9.37
N GLN A 63 9.38 12.48 -8.29
CA GLN A 63 9.92 12.69 -6.94
C GLN A 63 11.30 12.03 -6.76
N LEU A 64 11.46 10.79 -7.22
CA LEU A 64 12.74 10.08 -7.15
C LEU A 64 13.82 10.77 -7.97
N GLU A 65 13.48 11.29 -9.16
CA GLU A 65 14.41 12.05 -9.99
C GLU A 65 14.88 13.32 -9.26
N GLY A 66 13.96 14.09 -8.67
CA GLY A 66 14.31 15.26 -7.87
C GLY A 66 15.18 14.94 -6.65
N GLU A 67 14.91 13.83 -5.97
CA GLU A 67 15.74 13.35 -4.86
C GLU A 67 17.14 12.94 -5.34
N MET A 68 17.23 12.20 -6.44
CA MET A 68 18.51 11.77 -7.02
C MET A 68 19.34 12.96 -7.52
N ALA A 69 18.72 13.96 -8.14
CA ALA A 69 19.38 15.18 -8.59
C ALA A 69 19.92 16.00 -7.40
N SER A 70 19.12 16.15 -6.34
CA SER A 70 19.52 16.83 -5.11
C SER A 70 20.68 16.12 -4.41
N GLU A 71 20.66 14.78 -4.40
CA GLU A 71 21.73 13.98 -3.81
C GLU A 71 23.02 14.04 -4.62
N ARG A 72 22.92 14.00 -5.97
CA ARG A 72 24.06 14.24 -6.85
C ARG A 72 24.70 15.61 -6.60
N GLN A 73 23.90 16.66 -6.49
CA GLN A 73 24.41 18.00 -6.21
C GLN A 73 25.11 18.11 -4.85
N ARG A 74 24.65 17.36 -3.83
CA ARG A 74 25.33 17.28 -2.52
C ARG A 74 26.68 16.58 -2.59
N ILE A 75 26.79 15.51 -3.37
CA ILE A 75 28.04 14.73 -3.52
C ILE A 75 29.06 15.49 -4.37
N GLU A 76 28.60 16.19 -5.40
CA GLU A 76 29.45 16.92 -6.36
C GLU A 76 29.81 18.34 -5.88
N ALA A 77 29.20 18.81 -4.79
CA ALA A 77 29.57 20.07 -4.15
C ALA A 77 31.01 20.00 -3.58
N PRO A 78 31.85 21.02 -3.80
CA PRO A 78 33.19 21.08 -3.22
C PRO A 78 33.12 21.02 -1.69
N PRO A 79 34.08 20.36 -0.99
CA PRO A 79 34.08 20.32 0.46
C PRO A 79 34.13 21.75 1.01
N PRO A 80 33.29 22.11 2.00
CA PRO A 80 33.34 23.42 2.61
C PRO A 80 34.70 23.57 3.28
N LYS A 81 35.41 24.65 2.95
CA LYS A 81 36.63 25.02 3.67
C LYS A 81 36.24 25.21 5.14
N CYS A 82 36.82 24.37 6.01
CA CYS A 82 36.63 24.42 7.44
C CYS A 82 37.07 25.79 7.97
N GLY A 83 36.10 26.58 8.44
CA GLY A 83 36.27 27.84 9.16
C GLY A 83 35.33 27.84 10.36
N LYS A 84 35.90 27.83 11.56
CA LYS A 84 35.24 27.68 12.86
C LYS A 84 34.14 28.73 13.09
N THR A 85 32.90 28.33 13.41
CA THR A 85 32.07 28.77 14.57
C THR A 85 30.66 28.15 14.50
N CYS A 86 30.01 28.06 15.67
CA CYS A 86 28.85 27.20 15.98
C CYS A 86 27.48 27.92 15.86
N LEU A 87 26.41 27.12 15.74
CA LEU A 87 24.97 27.36 16.02
C LEU A 87 24.13 28.27 15.09
N HIS A 88 23.16 27.67 14.39
CA HIS A 88 21.77 28.17 14.44
C HIS A 88 20.72 27.07 14.21
N LEU A 89 20.02 26.77 15.30
CA LEU A 89 18.79 25.99 15.40
C LEU A 89 17.61 26.86 14.95
N HIS A 90 17.07 26.66 13.74
CA HIS A 90 15.64 26.91 13.46
C HIS A 90 15.25 26.38 12.06
N HIS A 91 14.39 25.35 12.00
CA HIS A 91 13.14 25.29 11.20
C HIS A 91 12.61 23.84 11.09
N MET A 92 12.35 23.22 12.25
CA MET A 92 11.44 22.08 12.35
C MET A 92 10.00 22.58 12.15
N LYS A 93 9.32 22.23 11.04
CA LYS A 93 7.84 22.07 11.02
C LYS A 93 7.18 21.46 9.76
N LYS A 94 7.87 20.72 8.88
CA LYS A 94 7.18 20.04 7.76
C LYS A 94 7.73 18.67 7.36
N LEU A 95 8.29 17.92 8.32
CA LEU A 95 8.85 16.58 8.09
C LEU A 95 8.08 15.43 8.74
N THR A 96 6.86 15.66 9.23
CA THR A 96 6.14 14.63 10.03
C THR A 96 5.33 13.64 9.19
N VAL A 97 5.18 13.83 7.87
CA VAL A 97 4.33 12.96 7.04
C VAL A 97 5.09 12.12 6.00
N CYS A 98 6.32 12.50 5.61
CA CYS A 98 7.11 11.75 4.60
C CYS A 98 8.11 10.74 5.18
N MET A 99 8.11 10.49 6.49
CA MET A 99 9.09 9.61 7.17
C MET A 99 8.70 8.13 7.30
N LEU A 100 7.69 7.64 6.57
CA LEU A 100 7.28 6.23 6.67
C LEU A 100 7.87 5.28 5.61
N LEU A 101 8.67 5.78 4.65
CA LEU A 101 9.29 4.94 3.62
C LEU A 101 10.73 5.38 3.29
N LYS A 102 11.56 5.65 4.30
CA LYS A 102 13.01 5.75 4.06
C LYS A 102 13.74 4.80 4.99
N HIS A 103 14.53 3.94 4.37
CA HIS A 103 15.56 3.09 4.93
C HIS A 103 16.19 3.71 6.17
N LYS A 104 15.66 3.37 7.34
CA LYS A 104 16.34 3.61 8.60
C LYS A 104 17.44 2.55 8.64
N THR A 105 18.67 2.99 8.47
CA THR A 105 19.86 2.43 9.13
C THR A 105 19.66 2.59 10.64
N ALA A 106 18.63 1.92 11.17
CA ALA A 106 18.42 1.74 12.59
C ALA A 106 18.66 0.26 12.81
N GLU A 107 19.78 -0.04 13.44
CA GLU A 107 20.07 -1.35 14.02
C GLU A 107 18.82 -1.86 14.73
N GLN A 108 18.14 -2.81 14.08
CA GLN A 108 16.85 -3.30 14.56
C GLN A 108 17.10 -4.57 15.35
N THR A 109 16.72 -4.57 16.63
CA THR A 109 16.82 -5.75 17.46
C THR A 109 15.65 -6.69 17.17
N ALA A 110 15.94 -7.98 17.02
CA ALA A 110 14.95 -9.02 16.78
C ALA A 110 15.25 -10.25 17.63
N TRP A 111 14.23 -11.06 17.88
CA TRP A 111 14.33 -12.34 18.57
C TRP A 111 14.34 -13.47 17.57
N VAL A 112 15.15 -14.49 17.83
CA VAL A 112 15.17 -15.70 17.03
C VAL A 112 13.99 -16.59 17.41
N MET A 113 13.08 -16.81 16.47
CA MET A 113 11.91 -17.69 16.61
C MET A 113 12.21 -19.11 16.17
N HIS A 114 13.17 -19.29 15.25
CA HIS A 114 13.56 -20.57 14.70
C HIS A 114 15.08 -20.71 14.68
N SER A 115 15.59 -21.87 15.10
CA SER A 115 17.03 -22.14 15.02
C SER A 115 17.49 -22.26 13.57
N TYR A 116 18.66 -21.72 13.27
CA TYR A 116 19.28 -21.80 11.95
C TYR A 116 20.75 -22.17 12.11
N HIS A 117 21.24 -23.16 11.36
CA HIS A 117 22.65 -23.52 11.34
C HIS A 117 23.28 -23.01 10.05
N GLY A 118 24.22 -22.08 10.18
CA GLY A 118 24.93 -21.52 9.03
C GLY A 118 25.79 -22.59 8.36
N GLN A 119 25.68 -22.68 7.04
CA GLN A 119 26.39 -23.70 6.25
C GLN A 119 27.74 -23.22 5.73
N SER A 120 28.06 -21.94 5.92
CA SER A 120 29.27 -21.29 5.43
C SER A 120 29.77 -20.25 6.42
N ASP A 121 31.03 -19.82 6.26
CA ASP A 121 31.66 -18.82 7.16
C ASP A 121 31.04 -17.42 7.05
N VAL A 122 30.21 -17.18 6.03
CA VAL A 122 29.46 -15.93 5.84
C VAL A 122 28.08 -15.97 6.49
N GLU A 123 27.64 -17.14 6.97
CA GLU A 123 26.33 -17.34 7.59
C GLU A 123 26.39 -17.37 9.11
N LEU A 124 25.34 -16.81 9.74
CA LEU A 124 25.21 -16.73 11.18
C LEU A 124 24.38 -17.90 11.71
N THR A 125 24.93 -18.66 12.66
CA THR A 125 24.15 -19.67 13.39
C THR A 125 23.30 -19.00 14.47
N LEU A 126 21.99 -19.31 14.49
CA LEU A 126 21.00 -18.74 15.39
C LEU A 126 20.35 -19.83 16.25
N SER A 127 20.14 -19.56 17.53
CA SER A 127 19.36 -20.43 18.44
C SER A 127 18.10 -19.71 18.90
N ILE A 128 17.01 -20.45 19.07
CA ILE A 128 15.72 -19.90 19.51
C ILE A 128 15.91 -19.16 20.85
N GLY A 129 15.36 -17.96 20.95
CA GLY A 129 15.48 -17.11 22.15
C GLY A 129 16.73 -16.21 22.16
N ASP A 130 17.65 -16.35 21.20
CA ASP A 130 18.74 -15.40 21.02
C ASP A 130 18.23 -14.05 20.51
N TYR A 131 19.01 -13.01 20.77
CA TYR A 131 18.80 -11.68 20.20
C TYR A 131 19.79 -11.42 19.08
N VAL A 132 19.28 -10.91 17.96
CA VAL A 132 20.08 -10.50 16.82
C VAL A 132 19.87 -9.02 16.52
N VAL A 133 20.96 -8.32 16.21
CA VAL A 133 20.92 -6.95 15.70
C VAL A 133 20.95 -7.01 14.18
N VAL A 134 19.83 -6.69 13.55
CA VAL A 134 19.68 -6.67 12.09
C VAL A 134 20.27 -5.37 11.55
N ARG A 135 21.26 -5.47 10.66
CA ARG A 135 21.92 -4.33 9.99
C ARG A 135 21.36 -4.09 8.60
N LYS A 136 21.07 -5.17 7.87
CA LYS A 136 20.59 -5.11 6.48
C LYS A 136 19.61 -6.25 6.20
N VAL A 137 18.56 -5.96 5.42
CA VAL A 137 17.64 -6.97 4.89
C VAL A 137 17.63 -6.84 3.37
N THR A 138 17.76 -7.97 2.68
CA THR A 138 17.70 -8.05 1.21
C THR A 138 16.33 -8.54 0.76
N ASN A 139 15.96 -8.18 -0.47
CA ASN A 139 14.67 -8.55 -1.08
C ASN A 139 14.51 -10.05 -1.35
N ASN A 140 15.60 -10.82 -1.28
CA ASN A 140 15.61 -12.28 -1.45
C ASN A 140 15.32 -13.06 -0.15
N GLY A 141 14.88 -12.38 0.92
CA GLY A 141 14.51 -13.01 2.19
C GLY A 141 15.67 -13.28 3.14
N TRP A 142 16.86 -12.80 2.83
CA TRP A 142 18.02 -12.86 3.72
C TRP A 142 18.21 -11.57 4.53
N ALA A 143 18.82 -11.71 5.70
CA ALA A 143 19.23 -10.59 6.52
C ALA A 143 20.66 -10.78 7.00
N GLU A 144 21.39 -9.66 7.11
CA GLU A 144 22.71 -9.59 7.71
C GLU A 144 22.56 -8.96 9.09
N GLY A 145 23.16 -9.57 10.10
CA GLY A 145 23.13 -9.06 11.45
C GLY A 145 24.23 -9.65 12.33
N GLU A 146 24.18 -9.29 13.60
CA GLU A 146 25.12 -9.73 14.61
C GLU A 146 24.41 -10.40 15.78
N CYS A 147 24.89 -11.58 16.17
CA CYS A 147 24.44 -12.32 17.34
C CYS A 147 25.67 -12.84 18.09
N LYS A 148 25.74 -12.62 19.41
CA LYS A 148 26.84 -13.11 20.27
C LYS A 148 28.24 -12.74 19.76
N GLY A 149 28.40 -11.53 19.21
CA GLY A 149 29.68 -11.03 18.69
C GLY A 149 30.11 -11.63 17.34
N LYS A 150 29.25 -12.42 16.68
CA LYS A 150 29.48 -12.93 15.32
C LYS A 150 28.51 -12.28 14.35
N ALA A 151 29.04 -11.81 13.22
CA ALA A 151 28.27 -11.25 12.13
C ALA A 151 28.11 -12.27 11.00
N GLY A 152 26.94 -12.28 10.36
CA GLY A 152 26.70 -13.13 9.20
C GLY A 152 25.28 -13.05 8.68
N TRP A 153 25.03 -13.81 7.63
CA TRP A 153 23.75 -13.89 6.94
C TRP A 153 22.86 -14.98 7.53
N PHE A 154 21.57 -14.71 7.62
CA PHE A 154 20.55 -15.66 8.07
C PHE A 154 19.19 -15.38 7.40
N PRO A 155 18.26 -16.35 7.40
CA PRO A 155 16.93 -16.15 6.84
C PRO A 155 16.12 -15.16 7.67
N TYR A 156 15.61 -14.11 7.03
CA TYR A 156 14.88 -13.05 7.72
C TYR A 156 13.57 -13.53 8.37
N GLY A 157 12.92 -14.56 7.81
CA GLY A 157 11.69 -15.13 8.38
C GLY A 157 11.87 -15.89 9.70
N TYR A 158 13.10 -16.11 10.15
CA TYR A 158 13.41 -16.88 11.36
C TYR A 158 13.47 -15.99 12.60
N ILE A 159 13.27 -14.69 12.42
CA ILE A 159 13.36 -13.68 13.47
C ILE A 159 12.08 -12.84 13.55
N GLU A 160 11.74 -12.42 14.76
CA GLU A 160 10.63 -11.52 15.02
C GLU A 160 11.15 -10.17 15.51
N ARG A 161 10.74 -9.09 14.84
CA ARG A 161 11.12 -7.73 15.20
C ARG A 161 10.60 -7.40 16.58
N ARG A 162 11.45 -6.84 17.43
CA ARG A 162 10.96 -6.09 18.60
C ARG A 162 11.11 -4.61 18.37
N ASP A 163 9.99 -3.92 18.53
CA ASP A 163 10.01 -2.48 18.65
C ASP A 163 10.77 -2.12 19.93
N ARG A 164 11.75 -1.22 19.79
CA ARG A 164 12.29 -0.51 20.95
C ARG A 164 11.12 0.31 21.52
N VAL A 165 10.52 -0.15 22.61
CA VAL A 165 9.75 0.74 23.47
C VAL A 165 10.78 1.76 23.96
N LEU A 166 10.78 2.94 23.35
CA LEU A 166 11.51 4.08 23.87
C LEU A 166 11.04 4.25 25.31
N ALA A 167 11.96 4.11 26.26
CA ALA A 167 11.75 4.35 27.68
C ALA A 167 11.53 5.85 27.94
N SER A 168 10.49 6.41 27.33
CA SER A 168 10.11 7.83 27.40
C SER A 168 8.60 8.00 27.57
N LYS A 169 7.90 6.96 28.00
CA LYS A 169 6.47 6.99 28.36
C LYS A 169 6.22 6.40 29.75
N ILE A 170 7.01 6.80 30.75
CA ILE A 170 6.65 6.68 32.18
C ILE A 170 7.19 7.93 32.92
N ALA A 171 6.55 9.06 32.68
CA ALA A 171 6.54 10.30 33.47
C ALA A 171 5.58 11.19 32.66
N GLU A 172 4.34 11.46 33.04
CA GLU A 172 3.83 11.92 34.32
C GLU A 172 2.41 11.37 34.53
N VAL A 173 2.19 10.61 35.59
CA VAL A 173 0.94 10.63 36.37
C VAL A 173 1.36 10.46 37.82
N PHE A 174 1.63 11.58 38.47
CA PHE A 174 1.43 11.80 39.89
C PHE A 174 1.05 13.26 40.08
#